data_AF-A0A349ALA2-F1
#
_entry.id   AF-A0A349ALA2-F1
#
_cell.length_a   1.000
_cell.length_b   1.000
_cell.length_c   1.000
_cell.angle_alpha   90.00
_cell.angle_beta   90.00
_cell.angle_gamma   90.00
#
_symmetry.space_group_name_H-M   'P 1'
#
loop_
_entity.id
_entity.type
_entity.pdbx_description
1 polymer ?
#
loop_
_entity_poly.entity_id
_entity_poly.type
_entity_poly.pdbx_seq_one_letter_code
_entity_poly.pdbx_strand_id
1 'polypeptide(L)'
;MEERTDNRGIGVIKYARLHEAYIRRSLRGDCDRAELARYHNMKIQWLQHERLIHLLVTILFAFIFMFLFAILMLYTENWVILIPLTIVTVLLGAYIFHYFELENTVQSWYKLYDEIDSKQ
;
A
#
# COMPACT_ATOMS: atom_id res chain seq x y z
N MET A 1 14.28 -30.43 -11.37
CA MET A 1 12.86 -30.23 -11.00
C MET A 1 12.71 -28.76 -10.73
N GLU A 2 12.17 -28.03 -11.70
CA GLU A 2 12.05 -26.57 -11.69
C GLU A 2 10.81 -26.23 -10.87
N GLU A 3 11.00 -25.72 -9.66
CA GLU A 3 9.91 -25.36 -8.75
C GLU A 3 9.21 -24.11 -9.32
N ARG A 4 8.19 -24.35 -10.14
CA ARG A 4 7.35 -23.30 -10.73
C ARG A 4 6.48 -22.72 -9.63
N THR A 5 6.99 -21.76 -8.87
CA THR A 5 6.19 -20.99 -7.91
C THR A 5 5.25 -20.07 -8.69
N ASP A 6 4.14 -20.62 -9.18
CA ASP A 6 2.98 -19.84 -9.64
C ASP A 6 2.38 -19.13 -8.42
N ASN A 7 2.87 -17.91 -8.16
CA ASN A 7 2.43 -17.09 -7.06
C ASN A 7 1.70 -15.85 -7.62
N ARG A 8 0.61 -16.10 -8.35
CA ARG A 8 -0.30 -15.08 -8.91
C ARG A 8 -1.18 -14.40 -7.85
N GLY A 9 -0.58 -14.01 -6.71
CA GLY A 9 -1.31 -13.37 -5.62
C GLY A 9 -0.47 -13.13 -4.36
N ILE A 10 0.80 -12.73 -4.50
CA ILE A 10 1.57 -12.31 -3.32
C ILE A 10 1.02 -10.96 -2.85
N GLY A 11 0.39 -10.91 -1.68
CA GLY A 11 0.01 -9.64 -1.07
C GLY A 11 1.21 -8.71 -0.93
N VAL A 12 1.01 -7.41 -1.18
CA VAL A 12 2.08 -6.39 -1.27
C VAL A 12 3.07 -6.45 -0.10
N ILE A 13 2.57 -6.72 1.10
CA ILE A 13 3.39 -6.82 2.33
C ILE A 13 4.27 -8.07 2.33
N LYS A 14 3.73 -9.20 1.88
CA LYS A 14 4.51 -10.44 1.76
C LYS A 14 5.60 -10.27 0.70
N TYR A 15 5.27 -9.61 -0.40
CA TYR A 15 6.24 -9.24 -1.42
C TYR A 15 7.32 -8.32 -0.83
N ALA A 16 6.93 -7.33 -0.02
CA ALA A 16 7.87 -6.44 0.62
C ALA A 16 8.83 -7.17 1.57
N ARG A 17 8.33 -8.10 2.39
CA ARG A 17 9.20 -8.89 3.29
C ARG A 17 10.19 -9.78 2.53
N LEU A 18 9.77 -10.38 1.42
CA LEU A 18 10.64 -11.18 0.57
C LEU A 18 11.74 -10.33 -0.07
N HIS A 19 11.39 -9.14 -0.56
CA HIS A 19 12.34 -8.19 -1.11
C HIS A 19 13.33 -7.69 -0.06
N GLU A 20 12.88 -7.36 1.16
CA GLU A 20 13.79 -7.00 2.26
C GLU A 20 14.77 -8.13 2.59
N ALA A 21 14.29 -9.38 2.68
CA ALA A 21 15.15 -10.53 2.93
C ALA A 21 16.19 -10.73 1.82
N TYR A 22 15.81 -10.47 0.56
CA TYR A 22 16.72 -10.47 -0.58
C TYR A 22 17.80 -9.39 -0.45
N ILE A 23 17.42 -8.13 -0.18
CA ILE A 23 18.36 -7.02 0.00
C ILE A 23 19.36 -7.33 1.13
N ARG A 24 18.88 -7.80 2.29
CA ARG A 24 19.74 -8.15 3.44
C ARG A 24 20.69 -9.30 3.13
N ARG A 25 20.28 -10.25 2.28
CA ARG A 25 21.17 -11.34 1.82
C ARG A 25 22.24 -10.82 0.88
N SER A 26 21.87 -9.97 -0.09
CA SER A 26 22.79 -9.38 -1.05
C SER A 26 23.84 -8.49 -0.37
N LEU A 27 23.43 -7.70 0.64
CA LEU A 27 24.35 -6.86 1.43
C LEU A 27 25.42 -7.64 2.23
N ARG A 28 25.25 -8.95 2.44
CA ARG A 28 26.26 -9.82 3.09
C ARG A 28 27.27 -10.40 2.10
N GLY A 29 26.96 -10.38 0.81
CA GLY A 29 27.86 -10.84 -0.24
C GLY A 29 28.67 -9.71 -0.84
N ASP A 30 29.46 -10.06 -1.87
CA ASP A 30 30.06 -9.08 -2.76
C ASP A 30 29.03 -8.72 -3.84
N CYS A 31 28.45 -7.52 -3.74
CA CYS A 31 27.45 -7.03 -4.68
C CYS A 31 27.69 -5.57 -5.02
N ASP A 32 27.34 -5.17 -6.25
CA ASP A 32 27.29 -3.76 -6.61
C ASP A 32 26.16 -3.07 -5.84
N ARG A 33 26.56 -2.30 -4.83
CA ARG A 33 25.63 -1.57 -3.96
C ARG A 33 24.89 -0.47 -4.71
N ALA A 34 25.49 0.13 -5.74
CA ALA A 34 24.85 1.17 -6.53
C ALA A 34 23.68 0.57 -7.35
N GLU A 35 23.89 -0.59 -7.97
CA GLU A 35 22.84 -1.32 -8.66
C GLU A 35 21.74 -1.78 -7.69
N LEU A 36 22.13 -2.30 -6.51
CA LEU A 36 21.19 -2.74 -5.48
C LEU A 36 20.31 -1.58 -4.94
N ALA A 37 20.92 -0.42 -4.68
CA ALA A 37 20.21 0.78 -4.25
C ALA A 37 19.22 1.26 -5.32
N ARG A 38 19.64 1.31 -6.59
CA ARG A 38 18.74 1.67 -7.70
C ARG A 38 17.57 0.70 -7.82
N TYR A 39 17.84 -0.61 -7.71
CA TYR A 39 16.78 -1.63 -7.74
C TYR A 39 15.81 -1.47 -6.56
N HIS A 40 16.31 -1.24 -5.35
CA HIS A 40 15.46 -1.02 -4.17
C HIS A 40 14.62 0.25 -4.30
N ASN A 41 15.22 1.35 -4.79
CA ASN A 41 14.52 2.62 -5.01
C ASN A 41 13.36 2.45 -6.01
N MET A 42 13.56 1.71 -7.09
CA MET A 42 12.48 1.38 -8.03
C MET A 42 11.31 0.68 -7.34
N LYS A 43 11.58 -0.26 -6.42
CA LYS A 43 10.53 -0.95 -5.66
C LYS A 43 9.82 -0.02 -4.66
N ILE A 44 10.54 0.91 -4.05
CA ILE A 44 9.95 1.95 -3.20
C ILE A 44 8.98 2.80 -4.01
N GLN A 45 9.35 3.23 -5.23
CA GLN A 45 8.48 4.00 -6.11
C GLN A 45 7.19 3.25 -6.47
N TRP A 46 7.26 1.93 -6.68
CA TRP A 46 6.06 1.13 -6.93
C TRP A 46 5.12 1.10 -5.72
N LEU A 47 5.65 0.97 -4.51
CA LEU A 47 4.84 1.04 -3.29
C LEU A 47 4.25 2.45 -3.07
N GLN A 48 4.99 3.50 -3.41
CA GLN A 48 4.47 4.87 -3.38
C GLN A 48 3.32 5.05 -4.38
N HIS A 49 3.42 4.46 -5.58
CA HIS A 49 2.36 4.51 -6.58
C HIS A 49 1.09 3.82 -6.07
N GLU A 50 1.21 2.62 -5.51
CA GLU A 50 0.09 1.89 -4.91
C GLU A 50 -0.60 2.73 -3.82
N ARG A 51 0.18 3.35 -2.92
CA ARG A 51 -0.34 4.26 -1.89
C ARG A 51 -1.09 5.45 -2.46
N LEU A 52 -0.57 6.07 -3.52
CA LEU A 52 -1.20 7.22 -4.16
C LEU A 52 -2.54 6.84 -4.78
N ILE A 53 -2.60 5.71 -5.48
CA ILE A 53 -3.85 5.20 -6.05
C ILE A 53 -4.85 4.87 -4.94
N HIS A 54 -4.38 4.22 -3.87
CA HIS A 54 -5.23 3.89 -2.72
C HIS A 54 -5.79 5.15 -2.03
N LEU A 55 -4.97 6.19 -1.87
CA LEU A 55 -5.41 7.50 -1.39
C LEU A 55 -6.45 8.13 -2.31
N LEU A 56 -6.22 8.11 -3.63
CA LEU A 56 -7.15 8.67 -4.61
C LEU A 56 -8.52 7.98 -4.54
N VAL A 57 -8.53 6.65 -4.48
CA VAL A 57 -9.75 5.86 -4.34
C VAL A 57 -10.43 6.14 -2.99
N THR A 58 -9.68 6.29 -1.90
CA THR A 58 -10.22 6.64 -0.58
C THR A 58 -10.90 8.01 -0.58
N ILE A 59 -10.26 9.01 -1.20
CA ILE A 59 -10.82 10.36 -1.34
C ILE A 59 -12.09 10.33 -2.20
N LEU A 60 -12.11 9.56 -3.28
CA LEU A 60 -13.31 9.35 -4.09
C LEU A 60 -14.47 8.79 -3.25
N PHE A 61 -14.23 7.75 -2.45
CA PHE A 61 -15.25 7.19 -1.55
C PHE A 61 -15.66 8.18 -0.45
N ALA A 62 -14.75 9.02 0.03
CA ALA A 62 -15.09 10.09 0.98
C ALA A 62 -16.06 11.11 0.36
N PHE A 63 -15.86 11.49 -0.90
CA PHE A 63 -16.82 12.35 -1.62
C PHE A 63 -18.18 11.67 -1.82
N ILE A 64 -18.20 10.39 -2.19
CA ILE A 64 -19.45 9.61 -2.30
C ILE A 64 -20.15 9.54 -0.94
N PHE A 65 -19.41 9.30 0.14
CA PHE A 65 -19.95 9.31 1.51
C PHE A 65 -20.58 10.66 1.85
N MET A 66 -19.87 11.76 1.60
CA MET A 66 -20.40 13.12 1.83
C MET A 66 -21.68 13.39 1.03
N PHE A 67 -21.72 12.94 -0.22
CA PHE A 67 -22.91 13.09 -1.07
C PHE A 67 -24.10 12.28 -0.55
N LEU A 68 -23.91 11.00 -0.21
CA LEU A 68 -24.95 10.16 0.37
C LEU A 68 -25.45 10.71 1.71
N PHE A 69 -24.52 11.21 2.54
CA PHE A 69 -24.83 11.84 3.81
C PHE A 69 -25.65 13.12 3.63
N ALA A 70 -25.32 13.95 2.64
CA ALA A 70 -26.10 15.14 2.30
C ALA A 70 -27.53 14.80 1.86
N ILE A 71 -27.71 13.76 1.02
CA ILE A 71 -29.05 13.29 0.61
C ILE A 71 -29.83 12.81 1.84
N LEU A 72 -29.21 12.04 2.73
CA LEU A 72 -29.86 11.57 3.96
C LEU A 72 -30.36 12.73 4.83
N MET A 73 -29.58 13.81 4.94
CA MET A 73 -29.96 15.01 5.70
C MET A 73 -31.11 15.79 5.05
N LEU A 74 -31.20 15.81 3.72
CA LEU A 74 -32.27 16.51 2.98
C LEU A 74 -33.56 15.69 2.87
N TYR A 75 -33.45 14.36 2.85
CA TYR A 75 -34.56 13.42 2.66
C TYR A 75 -34.59 12.39 3.79
N THR A 76 -34.84 12.87 5.01
CA THR A 76 -34.76 12.10 6.27
C THR A 76 -35.71 10.90 6.34
N GLU A 77 -36.79 10.90 5.55
CA GLU A 77 -37.78 9.81 5.52
C GLU A 77 -37.32 8.57 4.72
N ASN A 78 -36.23 8.68 3.94
CA ASN A 78 -35.78 7.59 3.07
C ASN A 78 -34.67 6.74 3.71
N TRP A 79 -35.09 5.81 4.57
CA TRP A 79 -34.21 4.86 5.26
C TRP A 79 -33.41 3.93 4.34
N VAL A 80 -33.80 3.79 3.06
CA VAL A 80 -33.09 2.93 2.08
C VAL A 80 -31.65 3.42 1.85
N ILE A 81 -31.38 4.73 2.02
CA ILE A 81 -30.05 5.34 1.85
C ILE A 81 -29.04 4.83 2.90
N LEU A 82 -29.51 4.32 4.04
CA LEU A 82 -28.62 3.82 5.10
C LEU A 82 -27.82 2.59 4.66
N ILE A 83 -28.36 1.77 3.74
CA ILE A 83 -27.68 0.58 3.22
C ILE A 83 -26.40 0.97 2.46
N PRO A 84 -26.45 1.76 1.36
CA PRO A 84 -25.23 2.17 0.67
C PRO A 84 -24.33 3.04 1.54
N LEU A 85 -24.87 3.87 2.45
CA LEU A 85 -24.07 4.65 3.38
C LEU A 85 -23.22 3.75 4.28
N THR A 86 -23.81 2.71 4.87
CA THR A 86 -23.11 1.76 5.74
C THR A 86 -22.03 1.01 4.98
N ILE A 87 -22.31 0.56 3.75
CA ILE A 87 -21.33 -0.13 2.90
C ILE A 87 -20.14 0.80 2.62
N VAL A 88 -20.40 2.05 2.22
CA VAL A 88 -19.34 3.02 1.94
C VAL A 88 -18.53 3.33 3.20
N THR A 89 -19.16 3.43 4.37
CA THR A 89 -18.45 3.64 5.65
C THR A 89 -17.52 2.48 5.99
N VAL A 90 -17.98 1.23 5.86
CA VAL A 90 -17.14 0.05 6.11
C VAL A 90 -15.96 0.00 5.14
N LEU A 91 -16.22 0.26 3.85
CA LEU A 91 -15.16 0.35 2.84
C LEU A 91 -14.15 1.44 3.18
N LEU A 92 -14.61 2.64 3.54
CA LEU A 92 -13.74 3.76 3.90
C LEU A 92 -12.83 3.41 5.08
N GLY A 93 -13.38 2.77 6.12
CA GLY A 93 -12.61 2.28 7.26
C GLY A 93 -11.55 1.24 6.85
N ALA A 94 -11.93 0.24 6.05
CA ALA A 94 -11.01 -0.78 5.55
C ALA A 94 -9.89 -0.18 4.67
N TYR A 95 -10.24 0.79 3.82
CA TYR A 95 -9.28 1.50 2.97
C TYR A 95 -8.31 2.34 3.81
N ILE A 96 -8.79 3.10 4.80
CA ILE A 96 -7.92 3.86 5.68
C ILE A 96 -6.93 2.94 6.42
N PHE A 97 -7.40 1.81 6.95
CA PHE A 97 -6.53 0.83 7.61
C PHE A 97 -5.43 0.32 6.67
N HIS A 98 -5.81 -0.09 5.45
CA HIS A 98 -4.85 -0.57 4.46
C HIS A 98 -3.82 0.50 4.08
N TYR A 99 -4.24 1.77 3.98
CA TYR A 99 -3.34 2.89 3.69
C TYR A 99 -2.22 3.00 4.74
N PHE A 100 -2.56 2.90 6.03
CA PHE A 100 -1.57 2.98 7.11
C PHE A 100 -0.60 1.79 7.10
N GLU A 101 -1.06 0.60 6.74
CA GLU A 101 -0.19 -0.57 6.63
C GLU A 101 0.85 -0.42 5.51
N LEU A 102 0.44 0.13 4.36
CA LEU A 102 1.35 0.45 3.26
C LEU A 102 2.32 1.58 3.63
N GLU A 103 1.84 2.63 4.31
CA GLU A 103 2.66 3.75 4.78
C GLU A 103 3.81 3.25 5.68
N ASN A 104 3.47 2.46 6.70
CA ASN A 104 4.46 1.90 7.63
C ASN A 104 5.50 1.03 6.91
N THR A 105 5.06 0.25 5.92
CA THR A 105 5.95 -0.59 5.11
C THR A 105 6.95 0.26 4.31
N VAL A 106 6.47 1.31 3.65
CA VAL A 106 7.31 2.23 2.86
C VAL A 106 8.28 2.99 3.75
N GLN A 107 7.85 3.43 4.93
CA GLN A 107 8.73 4.09 5.90
C GLN A 107 9.87 3.19 6.39
N SER A 108 9.58 1.91 6.63
CA SER A 108 10.61 0.92 6.96
C SER A 108 11.60 0.73 5.81
N TRP A 109 11.14 0.84 4.57
CA TRP A 109 11.97 0.70 3.38
C TRP A 109 12.86 1.90 3.10
N TYR A 110 12.43 3.12 3.44
CA TYR A 110 13.34 4.28 3.39
C TYR A 110 14.53 4.10 4.33
N LYS A 111 14.30 3.59 5.55
CA LYS A 111 15.39 3.28 6.48
C LYS A 111 16.33 2.22 5.94
N LEU A 112 15.78 1.20 5.27
CA LEU A 112 16.59 0.17 4.62
C LEU A 112 17.41 0.74 3.45
N TYR A 113 16.84 1.67 2.69
CA TYR A 113 17.56 2.39 1.64
C TYR A 113 18.73 3.19 2.23
N ASP A 114 18.49 3.93 3.32
CA ASP A 114 19.53 4.66 4.03
C ASP A 114 20.65 3.72 4.52
N GLU A 115 20.33 2.50 5.00
CA GLU A 115 21.34 1.50 5.38
C GLU A 115 22.20 1.00 4.20
N ILE A 116 21.64 0.97 2.99
CA ILE A 116 22.38 0.59 1.77
C ILE A 116 23.35 1.72 1.38
N ASP A 117 22.87 2.96 1.46
CA ASP A 117 23.59 4.17 1.03
C ASP A 117 24.64 4.61 2.07
N SER A 118 24.31 4.59 3.36
CA SER A 118 25.18 5.06 4.46
C SER A 118 26.40 4.17 4.72
N LYS A 119 26.50 3.01 4.07
CA LYS A 119 27.69 2.14 4.14
C LYS A 119 28.67 2.37 2.98
N GLN A 120 28.45 3.38 2.13
CA GLN A 120 29.48 3.83 1.18
C GLN A 120 30.69 4.42 1.88
#